data_AF-A0A933B802-F1
#
_entry.id   AF-A0A933B802-F1
#
_cell.length_a   1.000
_cell.length_b   1.000
_cell.length_c   1.000
_cell.angle_alpha   90.00
_cell.angle_beta   90.00
_cell.angle_gamma   90.00
#
_symmetry.space_group_name_H-M   'P 1'
#
loop_
_entity.id
_entity.type
_entity.pdbx_description
1 polymer ?
#
loop_
_entity_poly.entity_id
_entity_poly.type
_entity_poly.pdbx_seq_one_letter_code
_entity_poly.pdbx_strand_id
1 'polypeptide(L)'
;MTYLVSADLTQIDLAQHSTSIPACRNQSPEGTASSSFNLMGKTGDPSSLQGTGWINATGTRLVDIPLLTRVLQGMLGALADRLGVSVVRSAQITSITGQWHLADQRLVTEDLRLAGTSGTEPMAIYVKGSVGLDKTLDLTIEPELSDQLVLESPSTSSLSGALLKAMGGLERLRRMVGRHRIVGTLDKPEYKFEVSLQELLNQTFPALF
;
A
#
# COMPACT_ATOMS: atom_id res chain seq x y z
N MET A 1 3.37 26.69 -25.14
CA MET A 1 3.21 25.54 -26.06
C MET A 1 2.65 24.39 -25.24
N THR A 2 1.62 23.70 -25.73
CA THR A 2 1.10 22.49 -25.08
C THR A 2 1.87 21.29 -25.60
N TYR A 3 2.21 20.36 -24.72
CA TYR A 3 2.81 19.09 -25.08
C TYR A 3 1.91 17.93 -24.64
N LEU A 4 2.06 16.81 -25.35
CA LEU A 4 1.47 15.52 -25.02
C LEU A 4 2.58 14.48 -25.12
N VAL A 5 2.74 13.67 -24.08
CA VAL A 5 3.66 12.54 -24.03
C VAL A 5 2.86 11.31 -23.67
N SER A 6 2.97 10.30 -24.52
CA SER A 6 2.35 8.98 -24.31
C SER A 6 3.43 7.93 -24.41
N ALA A 7 3.44 6.97 -23.50
CA ALA A 7 4.34 5.83 -23.59
C ALA A 7 3.70 4.57 -23.02
N ASP A 8 3.99 3.46 -23.69
CA ASP A 8 3.72 2.12 -23.20
C ASP A 8 5.07 1.45 -22.91
N LEU A 9 5.28 1.13 -21.64
CA LEU A 9 6.44 0.42 -21.15
C LEU A 9 6.01 -1.00 -20.80
N THR A 10 6.56 -1.98 -21.52
CA THR A 10 6.21 -3.39 -21.31
C THR A 10 7.45 -4.18 -20.91
N GLN A 11 7.25 -5.15 -20.01
CA GLN A 11 8.27 -6.12 -19.62
C GLN A 11 9.60 -5.49 -19.14
N ILE A 12 9.52 -4.41 -18.36
CA ILE A 12 10.69 -3.79 -17.72
C ILE A 12 11.28 -4.78 -16.70
N ASP A 13 12.51 -5.22 -16.91
CA ASP A 13 13.28 -5.93 -15.90
C ASP A 13 13.74 -4.95 -14.80
N LEU A 14 13.17 -5.09 -13.61
CA LEU A 14 13.45 -4.20 -12.48
C LEU A 14 14.89 -4.34 -11.98
N ALA A 15 15.47 -5.54 -12.04
CA ALA A 15 16.85 -5.76 -11.60
C ALA A 15 17.82 -5.05 -12.55
N GLN A 16 17.63 -5.21 -13.86
CA GLN A 16 18.45 -4.55 -14.86
C GLN A 16 18.33 -3.03 -14.79
N HIS A 17 17.11 -2.49 -14.73
CA HIS A 17 16.88 -1.04 -14.68
C HIS A 17 17.25 -0.39 -13.35
N SER A 18 17.24 -1.13 -12.23
CA SER A 18 17.66 -0.58 -10.94
C SER A 18 19.11 -0.08 -10.94
N THR A 19 19.98 -0.70 -11.74
CA THR A 19 21.41 -0.35 -11.81
C THR A 19 21.68 1.08 -12.30
N SER A 20 20.77 1.64 -13.10
CA SER A 20 20.89 2.99 -13.65
C SER A 20 20.21 4.07 -12.81
N ILE A 21 19.44 3.68 -11.78
CA ILE A 21 18.66 4.60 -10.94
C ILE A 21 19.41 4.80 -9.60
N PRO A 22 19.94 6.00 -9.30
CA PRO A 22 20.71 6.23 -8.07
C PRO A 22 19.95 5.87 -6.79
N ALA A 23 18.63 6.08 -6.77
CA ALA A 23 17.78 5.73 -5.63
C ALA A 23 17.73 4.21 -5.36
N CYS A 24 17.96 3.38 -6.38
CA CYS A 24 17.96 1.92 -6.27
C CYS A 24 19.34 1.32 -5.97
N ARG A 25 20.42 2.12 -5.88
CA ARG A 25 21.80 1.60 -5.86
C ARG A 25 22.11 0.65 -4.69
N ASN A 26 21.36 0.75 -3.59
CA ASN A 26 21.48 -0.11 -2.40
C ASN A 26 20.24 -1.00 -2.19
N GLN A 27 19.35 -1.07 -3.17
CA GLN A 27 18.16 -1.89 -3.16
C GLN A 27 18.25 -2.86 -4.32
N SER A 28 17.66 -4.04 -4.18
CA SER A 28 17.68 -5.04 -5.25
C SER A 28 16.24 -5.44 -5.57
N PRO A 29 15.45 -4.53 -6.16
CA PRO A 29 14.12 -4.88 -6.63
C PRO A 29 14.25 -5.95 -7.71
N GLU A 30 13.43 -6.98 -7.59
CA GLU A 30 13.40 -8.13 -8.49
C GLU A 30 11.98 -8.33 -8.98
N GLY A 31 11.84 -8.46 -10.29
CA GLY A 31 10.57 -8.64 -10.96
C GLY A 31 10.49 -7.97 -12.31
N THR A 32 9.29 -7.99 -12.86
CA THR A 32 8.93 -7.35 -14.13
C THR A 32 7.87 -6.30 -13.88
N ALA A 33 8.00 -5.14 -14.50
CA ALA A 33 7.00 -4.09 -14.48
C ALA A 33 6.51 -3.73 -15.89
N SER A 34 5.27 -3.29 -15.98
CA SER A 34 4.65 -2.71 -17.17
C SER A 34 3.81 -1.52 -16.74
N SER A 35 3.76 -0.49 -17.59
CA SER A 35 3.02 0.72 -17.32
C SER A 35 2.64 1.39 -18.63
N SER A 36 1.49 2.05 -18.65
CA SER A 36 1.13 3.00 -19.70
C SER A 36 0.84 4.33 -19.06
N PHE A 37 1.17 5.42 -19.75
CA PHE A 37 0.81 6.75 -19.31
C PHE A 37 0.56 7.71 -20.46
N ASN A 38 -0.31 8.67 -20.20
CA ASN A 38 -0.56 9.84 -21.02
C ASN A 38 -0.40 11.08 -20.14
N LEU A 39 0.56 11.94 -20.48
CA LEU A 39 0.84 13.18 -19.77
C LEU A 39 0.67 14.37 -20.72
N MET A 40 -0.06 15.38 -20.30
CA MET A 40 -0.20 16.64 -21.02
C MET A 40 0.12 17.82 -20.11
N GLY A 41 0.58 18.91 -20.71
CA GLY A 41 0.86 20.13 -19.96
C GLY A 41 1.29 21.26 -20.88
N LYS A 42 1.53 22.43 -20.29
CA LYS A 42 2.06 23.61 -20.97
C LYS A 42 3.52 23.81 -20.56
N THR A 43 4.37 24.00 -21.56
CA THR A 43 5.78 24.35 -21.34
C THR A 43 5.88 25.62 -20.49
N GLY A 44 6.66 25.57 -19.40
CA GLY A 44 6.84 26.68 -18.48
C GLY A 44 5.76 26.82 -17.40
N ASP A 45 4.76 25.93 -17.37
CA ASP A 45 3.71 25.91 -16.36
C ASP A 45 3.55 24.50 -15.76
N PRO A 46 4.32 24.15 -14.72
CA PRO A 46 4.23 22.85 -14.06
C PRO A 46 2.85 22.55 -13.46
N SER A 47 2.06 23.59 -13.13
CA SER A 47 0.72 23.42 -12.54
C SER A 47 -0.31 22.92 -13.55
N SER A 48 -0.03 23.08 -14.85
CA SER A 48 -0.86 22.57 -15.93
C SER A 48 -0.67 21.08 -16.24
N LEU A 49 0.28 20.42 -15.56
CA LEU A 49 0.57 19.01 -15.80
C LEU A 49 -0.61 18.15 -15.33
N GLN A 50 -1.16 17.38 -16.27
CA GLN A 50 -2.24 16.44 -16.05
C GLN A 50 -1.95 15.13 -16.77
N GLY A 51 -2.60 14.06 -16.34
CA GLY A 51 -2.46 12.79 -17.05
C GLY A 51 -3.14 11.62 -16.40
N THR A 52 -2.99 10.47 -17.03
CA THR A 52 -3.52 9.20 -16.53
C THR A 52 -2.55 8.08 -16.88
N GLY A 53 -2.64 6.99 -16.15
CA GLY A 53 -1.88 5.81 -16.45
C GLY A 53 -2.25 4.63 -15.59
N TRP A 54 -1.55 3.53 -15.82
CA TRP A 54 -1.65 2.33 -15.02
C TRP A 54 -0.27 1.74 -14.78
N ILE A 55 -0.16 0.95 -13.73
CA ILE A 55 1.03 0.17 -13.41
C ILE A 55 0.62 -1.27 -13.10
N ASN A 56 1.44 -2.20 -13.57
CA ASN A 56 1.41 -3.60 -13.19
C ASN A 56 2.85 -4.06 -12.96
N ALA A 57 3.14 -4.65 -11.81
CA ALA A 57 4.42 -5.28 -11.55
C ALA A 57 4.22 -6.62 -10.85
N THR A 58 5.08 -7.59 -11.17
CA THR A 58 5.15 -8.89 -10.51
C THR A 58 6.60 -9.21 -10.18
N GLY A 59 6.86 -9.85 -9.05
CA GLY A 59 8.23 -10.12 -8.63
C GLY A 59 8.35 -10.76 -7.27
N THR A 60 9.57 -10.94 -6.81
CA THR A 60 9.89 -11.50 -5.49
C THR A 60 10.27 -10.41 -4.48
N ARG A 61 10.65 -9.22 -4.96
CA ARG A 61 11.18 -8.13 -4.12
C ARG A 61 10.66 -6.76 -4.55
N LEU A 62 9.34 -6.62 -4.75
CA LEU A 62 8.76 -5.33 -5.15
C LEU A 62 8.78 -4.28 -4.02
N VAL A 63 8.90 -4.71 -2.76
CA VAL A 63 9.04 -3.80 -1.60
C VAL A 63 10.36 -3.00 -1.63
N ASP A 64 11.35 -3.50 -2.37
CA ASP A 64 12.66 -2.87 -2.54
C ASP A 64 12.67 -1.79 -3.65
N ILE A 65 11.49 -1.37 -4.14
CA ILE A 65 11.39 -0.21 -5.03
C ILE A 65 11.47 1.07 -4.18
N PRO A 66 12.41 2.00 -4.42
CA PRO A 66 12.76 3.06 -3.47
C PRO A 66 11.61 3.97 -3.00
N LEU A 67 10.69 4.29 -3.91
CA LEU A 67 9.50 5.09 -3.61
C LEU A 67 8.51 4.34 -2.71
N LEU A 68 8.43 3.02 -2.88
CA LEU A 68 7.58 2.15 -2.09
C LEU A 68 8.22 1.78 -0.77
N THR A 69 9.54 1.54 -0.74
CA THR A 69 10.23 1.00 0.43
C THR A 69 9.95 1.79 1.69
N ARG A 70 10.05 3.12 1.67
CA ARG A 70 9.85 3.93 2.88
C ARG A 70 8.41 3.89 3.38
N VAL A 71 7.45 4.07 2.47
CA VAL A 71 6.02 4.10 2.83
C VAL A 71 5.57 2.70 3.25
N LEU A 72 5.89 1.68 2.46
CA LEU A 72 5.49 0.29 2.69
C LEU A 72 6.16 -0.32 3.92
N GLN A 73 7.46 -0.12 4.15
CA GLN A 73 8.11 -0.68 5.35
C GLN A 73 7.55 -0.08 6.63
N GLY A 74 7.34 1.25 6.66
CA GLY A 74 6.71 1.88 7.82
C GLY A 74 5.25 1.45 8.01
N MET A 75 4.51 1.23 6.92
CA MET A 75 3.14 0.72 6.94
C MET A 75 3.07 -0.71 7.49
N LEU A 76 3.92 -1.61 6.98
CA LEU A 76 4.04 -2.98 7.47
C LEU A 76 4.52 -3.02 8.93
N GLY A 77 5.43 -2.12 9.30
CA GLY A 77 5.87 -1.93 10.68
C GLY A 77 4.75 -1.51 11.63
N ALA A 78 4.01 -0.46 11.26
CA ALA A 78 2.86 0.02 12.02
C ALA A 78 1.78 -1.04 12.16
N LEU A 79 1.51 -1.80 11.09
CA LEU A 79 0.55 -2.90 11.11
C LEU A 79 1.02 -4.05 12.00
N ALA A 80 2.30 -4.42 11.93
CA ALA A 80 2.88 -5.45 12.79
C ALA A 80 2.80 -5.05 14.27
N ASP A 81 3.10 -3.79 14.60
CA ASP A 81 2.99 -3.27 15.97
C ASP A 81 1.54 -3.25 16.45
N ARG A 82 0.61 -2.87 15.56
CA ARG A 82 -0.82 -2.85 15.85
C ARG A 82 -1.38 -4.23 16.14
N LEU A 83 -0.91 -5.25 15.43
CA LEU A 83 -1.36 -6.64 15.59
C LEU A 83 -0.59 -7.36 16.70
N GLY A 84 0.65 -6.97 16.98
CA GLY A 84 1.58 -7.75 17.80
C GLY A 84 2.15 -8.96 17.08
N VAL A 85 2.21 -8.92 15.73
CA VAL A 85 2.62 -10.03 14.87
C VAL A 85 3.83 -9.62 14.04
N SER A 86 5.03 -10.06 14.43
CA SER A 86 6.30 -9.62 13.84
C SER A 86 6.49 -10.04 12.39
N VAL A 87 5.91 -11.17 11.96
CA VAL A 87 6.02 -11.69 10.58
C VAL A 87 5.41 -10.74 9.53
N VAL A 88 4.51 -9.84 9.95
CA VAL A 88 3.93 -8.79 9.08
C VAL A 88 4.99 -7.79 8.63
N ARG A 89 6.02 -7.52 9.45
CA ARG A 89 7.12 -6.61 9.11
C ARG A 89 7.91 -7.07 7.89
N SER A 90 8.01 -8.38 7.70
CA SER A 90 8.74 -9.04 6.62
C SER A 90 7.83 -9.50 5.49
N ALA A 91 6.63 -8.93 5.35
CA ALA A 91 5.73 -9.29 4.27
C ALA A 91 6.40 -9.04 2.89
N GLN A 92 6.34 -10.04 2.03
CA GLN A 92 6.77 -9.95 0.66
C GLN A 92 5.64 -9.39 -0.18
N ILE A 93 5.94 -8.37 -1.00
CA ILE A 93 5.02 -7.87 -2.01
C ILE A 93 5.45 -8.44 -3.35
N THR A 94 4.58 -9.26 -3.94
CA THR A 94 4.85 -10.01 -5.16
C THR A 94 4.07 -9.51 -6.37
N SER A 95 3.05 -8.69 -6.15
CA SER A 95 2.34 -8.02 -7.22
C SER A 95 1.89 -6.61 -6.83
N ILE A 96 1.86 -5.72 -7.82
CA ILE A 96 1.39 -4.35 -7.73
C ILE A 96 0.51 -4.10 -8.95
N THR A 97 -0.71 -3.62 -8.75
CA THR A 97 -1.61 -3.26 -9.84
C THR A 97 -2.41 -2.02 -9.46
N GLY A 98 -2.53 -1.05 -10.35
CA GLY A 98 -3.40 0.10 -10.08
C GLY A 98 -3.42 1.09 -11.23
N GLN A 99 -4.45 1.93 -11.21
CA GLN A 99 -4.60 3.08 -12.09
C GLN A 99 -4.29 4.35 -11.31
N TRP A 100 -3.89 5.36 -12.05
CA TRP A 100 -3.66 6.68 -11.48
C TRP A 100 -4.09 7.77 -12.44
N HIS A 101 -4.40 8.93 -11.88
CA HIS A 101 -4.50 10.17 -12.61
C HIS A 101 -3.69 11.25 -11.92
N LEU A 102 -3.14 12.15 -12.71
CA LEU A 102 -2.42 13.32 -12.25
C LEU A 102 -3.32 14.53 -12.46
N ALA A 103 -3.75 15.13 -11.36
CA ALA A 103 -4.53 16.35 -11.33
C ALA A 103 -4.07 17.21 -10.15
N ASP A 104 -4.10 18.54 -10.30
CA ASP A 104 -3.73 19.48 -9.24
C ASP A 104 -2.35 19.19 -8.61
N GLN A 105 -1.38 18.77 -9.43
CA GLN A 105 -0.03 18.37 -9.01
C GLN A 105 0.00 17.19 -8.03
N ARG A 106 -1.01 16.32 -8.08
CA ARG A 106 -1.09 15.10 -7.26
C ARG A 106 -1.36 13.88 -8.13
N LEU A 107 -0.58 12.83 -7.91
CA LEU A 107 -0.87 11.52 -8.43
C LEU A 107 -1.88 10.85 -7.50
N VAL A 108 -3.08 10.63 -8.00
CA VAL A 108 -4.23 10.08 -7.28
C VAL A 108 -4.48 8.66 -7.76
N THR A 109 -4.79 7.75 -6.85
CA THR A 109 -5.19 6.37 -7.13
C THR A 109 -6.39 5.97 -6.27
N GLU A 110 -7.28 5.17 -6.83
CA GLU A 110 -8.49 4.66 -6.14
C GLU A 110 -8.49 3.12 -6.03
N ASP A 111 -7.51 2.46 -6.66
CA ASP A 111 -7.51 1.02 -6.89
C ASP A 111 -6.11 0.39 -6.82
N LEU A 112 -5.12 1.11 -6.27
CA LEU A 112 -3.78 0.56 -6.10
C LEU A 112 -3.83 -0.63 -5.13
N ARG A 113 -3.49 -1.80 -5.64
CA ARG A 113 -3.43 -3.07 -4.92
C ARG A 113 -2.00 -3.57 -4.88
N LEU A 114 -1.53 -3.88 -3.68
CA LEU A 114 -0.25 -4.54 -3.41
C LEU A 114 -0.59 -5.90 -2.82
N ALA A 115 -0.15 -6.99 -3.43
CA ALA A 115 -0.42 -8.33 -2.90
C ALA A 115 0.85 -9.16 -2.78
N GLY A 116 0.84 -10.09 -1.84
CA GLY A 116 1.92 -11.04 -1.59
C GLY A 116 1.64 -11.86 -0.34
N THR A 117 2.67 -12.07 0.48
CA THR A 117 2.58 -13.00 1.62
C THR A 117 3.28 -12.46 2.86
N SER A 118 2.75 -12.77 4.04
CA SER A 118 3.42 -12.62 5.32
C SER A 118 3.71 -14.01 5.89
N GLY A 119 4.98 -14.44 5.82
CA GLY A 119 5.31 -15.85 6.03
C GLY A 119 4.69 -16.72 4.95
N THR A 120 3.81 -17.64 5.34
CA THR A 120 3.02 -18.48 4.41
C THR A 120 1.65 -17.91 4.11
N GLU A 121 1.23 -16.86 4.83
CA GLU A 121 -0.14 -16.37 4.79
C GLU A 121 -0.34 -15.32 3.69
N PRO A 122 -1.39 -15.44 2.86
CA PRO A 122 -1.68 -14.46 1.83
C PRO A 122 -2.07 -13.12 2.45
N MET A 123 -1.63 -12.05 1.81
CA MET A 123 -1.91 -10.67 2.24
C MET A 123 -2.11 -9.79 1.01
N ALA A 124 -3.08 -8.88 1.09
CA ALA A 124 -3.22 -7.78 0.15
C ALA A 124 -3.35 -6.45 0.91
N ILE A 125 -2.99 -5.37 0.25
CA ILE A 125 -3.13 -3.99 0.73
C ILE A 125 -3.75 -3.20 -0.39
N TYR A 126 -4.88 -2.57 -0.10
CA TYR A 126 -5.50 -1.61 -0.99
C TYR A 126 -5.13 -0.21 -0.54
N VAL A 127 -4.75 0.62 -1.50
CA VAL A 127 -4.29 1.99 -1.28
C VAL A 127 -5.16 2.91 -2.11
N LYS A 128 -5.71 3.93 -1.45
CA LYS A 128 -6.47 5.01 -2.08
C LYS A 128 -5.92 6.35 -1.64
N GLY A 129 -6.10 7.38 -2.44
CA GLY A 129 -5.66 8.73 -2.13
C GLY A 129 -4.56 9.19 -3.05
N SER A 130 -3.66 10.04 -2.55
CA SER A 130 -2.79 10.81 -3.41
C SER A 130 -1.39 11.08 -2.84
N VAL A 131 -0.44 11.23 -3.74
CA VAL A 131 0.88 11.75 -3.44
C VAL A 131 1.18 12.94 -4.34
N GLY A 132 1.52 14.07 -3.71
CA GLY A 132 1.86 15.32 -4.39
C GLY A 132 3.23 15.26 -5.05
N LEU A 133 3.40 16.03 -6.13
CA LEU A 133 4.71 16.25 -6.75
C LEU A 133 5.69 16.96 -5.79
N ASP A 134 5.16 17.64 -4.78
CA ASP A 134 5.87 18.21 -3.63
C ASP A 134 6.21 17.18 -2.54
N LYS A 135 5.98 15.88 -2.80
CA LYS A 135 6.19 14.73 -1.90
C LYS A 135 5.21 14.63 -0.73
N THR A 136 4.14 15.43 -0.69
CA THR A 136 3.12 15.29 0.36
C THR A 136 2.28 14.04 0.17
N LEU A 137 1.95 13.37 1.28
CA LEU A 137 1.19 12.12 1.29
C LEU A 137 -0.19 12.34 1.89
N ASP A 138 -1.18 11.74 1.26
CA ASP A 138 -2.50 11.55 1.83
C ASP A 138 -3.10 10.25 1.30
N LEU A 139 -2.83 9.14 2.00
CA LEU A 139 -3.20 7.79 1.56
C LEU A 139 -4.06 7.10 2.61
N THR A 140 -5.14 6.46 2.19
CA THR A 140 -5.90 5.49 2.97
C THR A 140 -5.42 4.10 2.62
N ILE A 141 -5.07 3.33 3.66
CA ILE A 141 -4.56 1.98 3.57
C ILE A 141 -5.59 1.02 4.17
N GLU A 142 -6.00 0.04 3.37
CA GLU A 142 -6.92 -1.01 3.78
C GLU A 142 -6.24 -2.37 3.55
N PRO A 143 -5.64 -2.97 4.59
CA PRO A 143 -5.06 -4.29 4.47
C PRO A 143 -6.15 -5.37 4.50
N GLU A 144 -5.96 -6.39 3.68
CA GLU A 144 -6.71 -7.64 3.67
C GLU A 144 -5.77 -8.74 4.15
N LEU A 145 -5.93 -9.09 5.43
CA LEU A 145 -5.13 -10.11 6.12
C LEU A 145 -5.82 -11.47 6.05
N SER A 146 -5.08 -12.57 6.19
CA SER A 146 -5.69 -13.90 6.35
C SER A 146 -6.37 -14.04 7.73
N ASP A 147 -7.33 -14.97 7.84
CA ASP A 147 -7.95 -15.31 9.13
C ASP A 147 -6.89 -15.72 10.15
N GLN A 148 -5.88 -16.46 9.71
CA GLN A 148 -4.84 -16.99 10.58
C GLN A 148 -3.98 -15.88 11.18
N LEU A 149 -3.55 -14.89 10.37
CA LEU A 149 -2.80 -13.73 10.87
C LEU A 149 -3.59 -12.92 11.92
N VAL A 150 -4.92 -12.80 11.73
CA VAL A 150 -5.77 -12.10 12.69
C VAL A 150 -6.01 -12.92 13.95
N LEU A 151 -6.11 -14.24 13.87
CA LEU A 151 -6.30 -15.09 15.05
C LEU A 151 -5.01 -15.28 15.87
N GLU A 152 -3.86 -15.26 15.21
CA GLU A 152 -2.54 -15.33 15.87
C GLU A 152 -2.14 -14.02 16.57
N SER A 153 -2.81 -12.92 16.25
CA SER A 153 -2.55 -11.62 16.85
C SER A 153 -2.91 -11.61 18.35
N PRO A 154 -1.95 -11.32 19.26
CA PRO A 154 -2.22 -11.18 20.69
C PRO A 154 -3.29 -10.12 21.00
N SER A 155 -3.41 -9.13 20.11
CA SER A 155 -4.38 -8.05 20.21
C SER A 155 -5.83 -8.52 20.01
N THR A 156 -6.01 -9.70 19.42
CA THR A 156 -7.31 -10.28 19.05
C THR A 156 -7.49 -11.71 19.57
N SER A 157 -6.49 -12.26 20.28
CA SER A 157 -6.43 -13.66 20.71
C SER A 157 -7.42 -14.02 21.84
N SER A 158 -7.94 -13.03 22.57
CA SER A 158 -8.98 -13.25 23.59
C SER A 158 -10.35 -13.58 22.99
N LEU A 159 -10.51 -13.43 21.69
CA LEU A 159 -11.75 -13.70 20.96
C LEU A 159 -11.71 -15.14 20.45
N SER A 160 -12.68 -15.97 20.82
CA SER A 160 -12.71 -17.34 20.30
C SER A 160 -13.02 -17.34 18.80
N GLY A 161 -12.20 -18.03 18.00
CA GLY A 161 -12.37 -18.09 16.54
C GLY A 161 -13.73 -18.61 16.09
N ALA A 162 -14.39 -19.46 16.90
CA ALA A 162 -15.74 -19.95 16.65
C ALA A 162 -16.81 -18.86 16.84
N LEU A 163 -16.70 -18.03 17.89
CA LEU A 163 -17.63 -16.90 18.10
C LEU A 163 -17.44 -15.82 17.04
N LEU A 164 -16.18 -15.52 16.68
CA LEU A 164 -15.84 -14.54 15.65
C LEU A 164 -16.46 -14.88 14.29
N LYS A 165 -16.42 -16.17 13.91
CA LYS A 165 -16.99 -16.67 12.66
C LYS A 165 -18.51 -16.70 12.70
N ALA A 166 -19.11 -17.15 13.81
CA ALA A 166 -20.56 -17.22 13.97
C ALA A 166 -21.25 -15.84 13.90
N MET A 167 -20.57 -14.78 14.30
CA MET A 167 -21.10 -13.41 14.31
C MET A 167 -20.75 -12.60 13.04
N GLY A 168 -20.04 -13.18 12.06
CA GLY A 168 -19.52 -12.45 10.90
C GLY A 168 -18.49 -11.37 11.25
N GLY A 169 -18.06 -11.29 12.51
CA GLY A 169 -17.17 -10.25 13.02
C GLY A 169 -15.73 -10.44 12.54
N LEU A 170 -15.31 -11.65 12.18
CA LEU A 170 -13.96 -11.90 11.70
C LEU A 170 -13.66 -11.14 10.40
N GLU A 171 -14.62 -11.09 9.46
CA GLU A 171 -14.43 -10.41 8.19
C GLU A 171 -14.36 -8.88 8.35
N ARG A 172 -15.19 -8.33 9.24
CA ARG A 172 -15.17 -6.90 9.58
C ARG A 172 -13.90 -6.54 10.35
N LEU A 173 -13.47 -7.39 11.29
CA LEU A 173 -12.22 -7.23 12.03
C LEU A 173 -11.02 -7.26 11.08
N ARG A 174 -10.94 -8.22 10.15
CA ARG A 174 -9.88 -8.31 9.14
C ARG A 174 -9.72 -7.03 8.33
N ARG A 175 -10.83 -6.41 7.93
CA ARG A 175 -10.83 -5.16 7.15
C ARG A 175 -10.46 -3.94 7.99
N MET A 176 -10.96 -3.86 9.22
CA MET A 176 -10.82 -2.64 10.03
C MET A 176 -9.54 -2.62 10.88
N VAL A 177 -9.00 -3.78 11.28
CA VAL A 177 -7.91 -3.86 12.28
C VAL A 177 -6.66 -3.12 11.84
N GLY A 178 -6.42 -3.11 10.54
CA GLY A 178 -5.28 -2.45 9.93
C GLY A 178 -5.64 -1.23 9.10
N ARG A 179 -6.90 -0.77 9.08
CA ARG A 179 -7.27 0.41 8.30
C ARG A 179 -6.65 1.66 8.92
N HIS A 180 -5.85 2.38 8.15
CA HIS A 180 -5.15 3.57 8.63
C HIS A 180 -4.85 4.54 7.48
N ARG A 181 -4.56 5.77 7.86
CA ARG A 181 -4.15 6.84 6.96
C ARG A 181 -2.65 7.09 7.07
N ILE A 182 -1.99 7.27 5.94
CA ILE A 182 -0.62 7.74 5.85
C ILE A 182 -0.65 9.19 5.39
N VAL A 183 -0.19 10.10 6.25
CA VAL A 183 -0.11 11.53 5.95
C VAL A 183 1.33 12.05 6.11
N GLY A 184 1.57 13.33 5.83
CA GLY A 184 2.89 13.94 5.98
C GLY A 184 3.63 13.98 4.64
N THR A 185 4.88 13.52 4.61
CA THR A 185 5.70 13.52 3.38
C THR A 185 6.37 12.16 3.14
N LEU A 186 6.82 11.90 1.92
CA LEU A 186 7.62 10.70 1.58
C LEU A 186 8.86 10.52 2.47
N ASP A 187 9.42 11.63 2.97
CA ASP A 187 10.59 11.63 3.85
C ASP A 187 10.22 11.43 5.33
N LYS A 188 9.01 11.82 5.74
CA LYS A 188 8.47 11.70 7.10
C LYS A 188 6.99 11.30 7.08
N PRO A 189 6.68 10.03 6.76
CA PRO A 189 5.31 9.55 6.77
C PRO A 189 4.80 9.38 8.22
N GLU A 190 3.56 9.78 8.45
CA GLU A 190 2.84 9.57 9.71
C GLU A 190 1.72 8.54 9.51
N TYR A 191 1.66 7.53 10.38
CA TYR A 191 0.70 6.44 10.31
C TYR A 191 -0.37 6.62 11.38
N LYS A 192 -1.63 6.83 10.97
CA LYS A 192 -2.76 7.11 11.86
C LYS A 192 -3.88 6.10 11.65
N PHE A 193 -4.06 5.21 12.61
CA PHE A 193 -5.21 4.28 12.60
C PHE A 193 -6.51 5.04 12.83
N GLU A 194 -7.55 4.74 12.04
CA GLU A 194 -8.83 5.47 12.10
C GLU A 194 -9.58 5.24 13.41
N VAL A 195 -9.43 4.05 13.99
CA VAL A 195 -10.07 3.65 15.24
C VAL A 195 -9.04 3.00 16.16
N SER A 196 -9.18 3.15 17.47
CA SER A 196 -8.42 2.35 18.43
C SER A 196 -8.86 0.88 18.36
N LEU A 197 -8.00 -0.03 18.84
CA LEU A 197 -8.33 -1.46 18.81
C LEU A 197 -9.55 -1.74 19.69
N GLN A 198 -9.63 -1.06 20.83
CA GLN A 198 -10.74 -1.18 21.77
C GLN A 198 -12.05 -0.66 21.17
N GLU A 199 -12.05 0.50 20.50
CA GLU A 199 -13.24 1.00 19.79
C GLU A 199 -13.66 0.04 18.68
N LEU A 200 -12.70 -0.52 17.93
CA LEU A 200 -12.97 -1.48 16.88
C LEU A 200 -13.62 -2.75 17.44
N LEU A 201 -13.10 -3.29 18.55
CA LEU A 201 -13.66 -4.44 19.23
C LEU A 201 -15.07 -4.14 19.76
N ASN A 202 -15.31 -2.96 20.33
CA ASN A 202 -16.63 -2.53 20.78
C ASN A 202 -17.63 -2.38 19.60
N GLN A 203 -17.19 -1.84 18.46
CA GLN A 203 -18.03 -1.68 17.26
C GLN A 203 -18.33 -3.02 16.58
N THR A 204 -17.40 -3.98 16.65
CA THR A 204 -17.54 -5.29 16.01
C THR A 204 -18.25 -6.29 16.93
N PHE A 205 -18.08 -6.17 18.24
CA PHE A 205 -18.59 -7.08 19.28
C PHE A 205 -19.17 -6.34 20.49
N PRO A 206 -20.22 -5.52 20.33
CA PRO A 206 -20.79 -4.73 21.42
C PRO A 206 -21.40 -5.55 22.57
N ALA A 207 -21.56 -6.87 22.38
CA ALA A 207 -22.11 -7.78 23.39
C ALA A 207 -21.02 -8.52 24.22
N LEU A 208 -19.74 -8.31 23.91
CA LEU A 208 -18.59 -8.94 24.60
C LEU A 208 -17.82 -7.97 25.50
N PHE A 209 -18.15 -6.67 25.47
CA PHE A 209 -17.50 -5.57 26.17
C PHE A 209 -18.55 -4.55 26.64
#